data_AF-A0A402A7M9-F1
#
_entry.id   AF-A0A402A7M9-F1
#
_cell.length_a   1.000
_cell.length_b   1.000
_cell.length_c   1.000
_cell.angle_alpha   90.00
_cell.angle_beta   90.00
_cell.angle_gamma   90.00
#
_symmetry.space_group_name_H-M   'P 1'
#
loop_
_entity.id
_entity.type
_entity.pdbx_description
1 polymer ?
#
loop_
_entity_poly.entity_id
_entity_poly.type
_entity_poly.pdbx_seq_one_letter_code
_entity_poly.pdbx_strand_id
1 'polypeptide(L)'
;MGDSITSGLTDSKSSLSAYGWLAGEQLDVEHTQVAFSGICLVEQCHSSTDVGMSTQFFKEKTVLFSDSPDWDFQRYQVSEVVINLGTNDNANTSDAHFQSVYTSFLQNIRQKYPNAAILVLQNLLGEWIPQTQAAVQALNDAGDSNVFYIDTSNWLVYQSSDYNDGAHPSDSGHAKIAQQLVPVLNAHLPGSGTPTPTSTPTATPTSTPTSTPTSTPTATPTSTPVVTWTKCADEGGTCTFGGMHQVRYGANGTYNYQTATGSIDCNNATFGDPTPGVFKECDVASSDT
;
A
#
# COMPACT_ATOMS: atom_id res chain seq x y z
N MET A 1 6.39 2.90 -7.21
CA MET A 1 6.63 2.57 -8.62
C MET A 1 5.48 1.75 -9.16
N GLY A 2 5.20 1.83 -10.46
CA GLY A 2 4.10 1.07 -11.06
C GLY A 2 3.80 1.38 -12.52
N ASP A 3 2.56 1.11 -12.92
CA ASP A 3 2.07 1.26 -14.28
C ASP A 3 1.22 2.54 -14.47
N SER A 4 0.19 2.48 -15.33
CA SER A 4 -0.73 3.59 -15.61
C SER A 4 -1.44 4.10 -14.37
N ILE A 5 -1.75 3.23 -13.41
CA ILE A 5 -2.41 3.62 -12.16
C ILE A 5 -1.45 4.49 -11.34
N THR A 6 -0.19 4.07 -11.19
CA THR A 6 0.80 4.86 -10.44
C THR A 6 1.18 6.16 -11.16
N SER A 7 1.06 6.20 -12.48
CA SER A 7 1.26 7.45 -13.25
C SER A 7 0.09 8.44 -13.16
N GLY A 8 -1.07 8.02 -12.65
CA GLY A 8 -2.31 8.81 -12.69
C GLY A 8 -2.82 9.04 -14.11
N LEU A 9 -2.82 8.02 -14.99
CA LEU A 9 -3.09 8.22 -16.42
C LEU A 9 -4.39 8.97 -16.73
N THR A 10 -5.47 8.70 -15.97
CA THR A 10 -6.80 9.31 -16.20
C THR A 10 -7.12 10.42 -15.19
N ASP A 11 -6.16 10.74 -14.33
CA ASP A 11 -6.33 11.68 -13.23
C ASP A 11 -6.26 13.14 -13.71
N SER A 12 -6.99 14.04 -13.04
CA SER A 12 -7.12 15.44 -13.49
C SER A 12 -5.80 16.20 -13.52
N LYS A 13 -4.82 15.79 -12.71
CA LYS A 13 -3.45 16.34 -12.66
C LYS A 13 -2.38 15.28 -12.84
N SER A 14 -2.74 14.16 -13.46
CA SER A 14 -1.84 13.03 -13.68
C SER A 14 -1.11 12.61 -12.39
N SER A 15 0.21 12.56 -12.42
CA SER A 15 1.03 12.14 -11.28
C SER A 15 0.89 13.02 -10.03
N LEU A 16 0.38 14.26 -10.14
CA LEU A 16 0.21 15.17 -8.99
C LEU A 16 -1.08 14.92 -8.20
N SER A 17 -2.04 14.17 -8.76
CA SER A 17 -3.24 13.72 -8.06
C SER A 17 -3.21 12.20 -7.78
N ALA A 18 -2.21 11.49 -8.31
CA ALA A 18 -2.03 10.07 -8.08
C ALA A 18 -1.72 9.76 -6.59
N TYR A 19 -2.11 8.57 -6.17
CA TYR A 19 -2.05 8.13 -4.77
C TYR A 19 -0.64 8.22 -4.16
N GLY A 20 0.41 7.99 -4.96
CA GLY A 20 1.80 8.06 -4.52
C GLY A 20 2.21 9.48 -4.15
N TRP A 21 1.81 10.47 -4.97
CA TRP A 21 2.01 11.89 -4.67
C TRP A 21 1.24 12.30 -3.42
N LEU A 22 -0.07 12.01 -3.38
CA LEU A 22 -0.93 12.38 -2.26
C LEU A 22 -0.43 11.82 -0.92
N ALA A 23 0.02 10.56 -0.91
CA ALA A 23 0.56 9.93 0.30
C ALA A 23 1.87 10.57 0.75
N GLY A 24 2.79 10.86 -0.18
CA GLY A 24 4.06 11.52 0.11
C GLY A 24 3.86 12.93 0.68
N GLU A 25 2.99 13.73 0.06
CA GLU A 25 2.67 15.08 0.55
C GLU A 25 1.99 15.05 1.92
N GLN A 26 1.10 14.08 2.19
CA GLN A 26 0.43 13.97 3.48
C GLN A 26 1.39 13.58 4.62
N LEU A 27 2.46 12.85 4.29
CA LEU A 27 3.51 12.45 5.24
C LEU A 27 4.63 13.48 5.38
N ASP A 28 4.63 14.54 4.56
CA ASP A 28 5.71 15.54 4.48
C ASP A 28 7.09 14.88 4.25
N VAL A 29 7.14 13.89 3.35
CA VAL A 29 8.37 13.17 2.99
C VAL A 29 8.78 13.46 1.56
N GLU A 30 10.07 13.35 1.27
CA GLU A 30 10.56 13.36 -0.10
C GLU A 30 10.12 12.07 -0.82
N HIS A 31 9.57 12.20 -2.02
CA HIS A 31 9.06 11.05 -2.79
C HIS A 31 9.41 11.14 -4.27
N THR A 32 9.40 9.99 -4.93
CA THR A 32 9.63 9.89 -6.37
C THR A 32 8.70 8.83 -6.95
N GLN A 33 8.02 9.18 -8.04
CA GLN A 33 7.13 8.28 -8.76
C GLN A 33 7.80 7.79 -10.04
N VAL A 34 8.22 6.52 -10.03
CA VAL A 34 8.72 5.82 -11.22
C VAL A 34 7.60 4.97 -11.78
N ALA A 35 6.97 5.44 -12.86
CA ALA A 35 5.86 4.75 -13.48
C ALA A 35 5.82 4.97 -15.00
N PHE A 36 5.27 4.00 -15.73
CA PHE A 36 5.04 4.12 -17.16
C PHE A 36 3.72 3.45 -17.53
N SER A 37 2.84 4.18 -18.21
CA SER A 37 1.50 3.68 -18.53
C SER A 37 1.56 2.46 -19.44
N GLY A 38 0.81 1.40 -19.10
CA GLY A 38 0.77 0.15 -19.86
C GLY A 38 2.01 -0.74 -19.71
N ILE A 39 3.00 -0.36 -18.90
CA ILE A 39 4.14 -1.24 -18.64
C ILE A 39 3.70 -2.44 -17.80
N CYS A 40 4.23 -3.60 -18.12
CA CYS A 40 4.09 -4.81 -17.30
C CYS A 40 5.26 -4.94 -16.34
N LEU A 41 5.17 -5.88 -15.41
CA LEU A 41 6.34 -6.33 -14.67
C LEU A 41 7.28 -7.15 -15.58
N VAL A 42 6.72 -8.10 -16.32
CA VAL A 42 7.43 -9.04 -17.20
C VAL A 42 7.75 -8.39 -18.54
N GLU A 43 8.94 -8.67 -19.07
CA GLU A 43 9.34 -8.22 -20.41
C GLU A 43 8.47 -8.86 -21.50
N GLN A 44 8.38 -8.21 -22.67
CA GLN A 44 7.66 -8.73 -23.85
C GLN A 44 6.15 -9.04 -23.64
N CYS A 45 5.53 -8.52 -22.58
CA CYS A 45 4.08 -8.67 -22.37
C CYS A 45 3.24 -7.92 -23.43
N HIS A 46 3.78 -6.83 -23.99
CA HIS A 46 3.14 -5.96 -24.97
C HIS A 46 4.13 -5.54 -26.07
N SER A 47 3.64 -5.53 -27.32
CA SER A 47 4.43 -5.51 -28.55
C SER A 47 5.06 -4.16 -28.93
N SER A 48 4.97 -3.11 -28.09
CA SER A 48 5.44 -1.76 -28.45
C SER A 48 6.72 -1.32 -27.76
N THR A 49 7.12 -1.92 -26.62
CA THR A 49 8.33 -1.52 -25.89
C THR A 49 9.21 -2.68 -25.42
N ASP A 50 8.72 -3.93 -25.45
CA ASP A 50 9.41 -5.19 -25.10
C ASP A 50 10.13 -5.23 -23.73
N VAL A 51 10.18 -4.14 -22.96
CA VAL A 51 10.87 -4.04 -21.66
C VAL A 51 9.83 -3.93 -20.53
N GLY A 52 9.98 -4.80 -19.54
CA GLY A 52 9.17 -4.80 -18.32
C GLY A 52 9.75 -3.87 -17.25
N MET A 53 8.91 -3.50 -16.28
CA MET A 53 9.32 -2.69 -15.13
C MET A 53 10.40 -3.38 -14.29
N SER A 54 10.46 -4.71 -14.32
CA SER A 54 11.54 -5.50 -13.71
C SER A 54 12.94 -5.13 -14.21
N THR A 55 13.05 -4.56 -15.40
CA THR A 55 14.29 -4.03 -15.97
C THR A 55 14.30 -2.50 -15.95
N GLN A 56 13.19 -1.87 -16.35
CA GLN A 56 13.10 -0.43 -16.55
C GLN A 56 13.31 0.40 -15.28
N PHE A 57 12.95 -0.13 -14.10
CA PHE A 57 13.15 0.58 -12.83
C PHE A 57 14.62 0.91 -12.54
N PHE A 58 15.55 0.10 -13.07
CA PHE A 58 16.99 0.26 -12.82
C PHE A 58 17.69 1.18 -13.82
N LYS A 59 16.93 1.82 -14.72
CA LYS A 59 17.44 2.69 -15.79
C LYS A 59 17.19 4.17 -15.47
N GLU A 60 18.11 5.03 -15.91
CA GLU A 60 18.02 6.49 -15.69
C GLU A 60 16.94 7.17 -16.54
N LYS A 61 16.75 6.71 -17.79
CA LYS A 61 15.77 7.27 -18.73
C LYS A 61 14.59 6.33 -18.91
N THR A 62 13.47 6.88 -19.37
CA THR A 62 12.24 6.13 -19.67
C THR A 62 12.46 5.04 -20.73
N VAL A 63 11.52 4.11 -20.84
CA VAL A 63 11.51 3.01 -21.82
C VAL A 63 11.66 3.44 -23.29
N LEU A 64 11.40 4.72 -23.60
CA LEU A 64 11.58 5.28 -24.94
C LEU A 64 13.06 5.40 -25.37
N PHE A 65 14.02 5.18 -24.46
CA PHE A 65 15.45 5.30 -24.73
C PHE A 65 16.14 3.93 -24.59
N SER A 66 16.35 3.25 -25.72
CA SER A 66 17.00 1.92 -25.75
C SER A 66 18.45 1.93 -25.26
N ASP A 67 19.11 3.09 -25.29
CA ASP A 67 20.48 3.31 -24.83
C ASP A 67 20.55 3.86 -23.39
N SER A 68 19.45 3.77 -22.63
CA SER A 68 19.44 4.30 -21.26
C SER A 68 20.53 3.66 -20.40
N PRO A 69 21.40 4.47 -19.75
CA PRO A 69 22.32 3.94 -18.78
C PRO A 69 21.57 3.43 -17.54
N ASP A 70 22.28 2.68 -16.71
CA ASP A 70 21.80 2.28 -15.40
C ASP A 70 21.71 3.49 -14.47
N TRP A 71 20.67 3.54 -13.65
CA TRP A 71 20.53 4.55 -12.60
C TRP A 71 21.59 4.35 -11.51
N ASP A 72 22.20 5.46 -11.08
CA ASP A 72 23.12 5.47 -9.94
C ASP A 72 22.35 5.60 -8.62
N PHE A 73 22.03 4.45 -8.03
CA PHE A 73 21.31 4.34 -6.76
C PHE A 73 22.08 4.92 -5.56
N GLN A 74 23.36 5.27 -5.67
CA GLN A 74 24.08 5.98 -4.59
C GLN A 74 23.63 7.44 -4.45
N ARG A 75 23.00 8.00 -5.48
CA ARG A 75 22.52 9.39 -5.49
C ARG A 75 21.28 9.61 -4.65
N TYR A 76 20.46 8.57 -4.50
CA TYR A 76 19.19 8.65 -3.80
C TYR A 76 18.89 7.29 -3.17
N GLN A 77 18.85 7.27 -1.83
CA GLN A 77 18.50 6.09 -1.04
C GLN A 77 17.15 6.35 -0.38
N VAL A 78 16.24 5.39 -0.46
CA VAL A 78 14.91 5.50 0.13
C VAL A 78 14.82 4.64 1.38
N SER A 79 13.97 5.06 2.33
CA SER A 79 13.56 4.22 3.45
C SER A 79 12.44 3.25 3.07
N GLU A 80 11.70 3.52 2.00
CA GLU A 80 10.56 2.73 1.57
C GLU A 80 10.46 2.64 0.05
N VAL A 81 10.02 1.48 -0.43
CA VAL A 81 9.72 1.22 -1.83
C VAL A 81 8.30 0.67 -1.93
N VAL A 82 7.39 1.42 -2.53
CA VAL A 82 6.00 0.98 -2.76
C VAL A 82 5.84 0.47 -4.19
N ILE A 83 5.27 -0.71 -4.37
CA ILE A 83 5.14 -1.38 -5.67
C ILE A 83 3.68 -1.67 -5.98
N ASN A 84 3.21 -1.23 -7.15
CA ASN A 84 1.91 -1.60 -7.70
C ASN A 84 2.06 -1.94 -9.19
N LEU A 85 2.20 -3.23 -9.48
CA LEU A 85 2.48 -3.79 -10.81
C LEU A 85 1.71 -5.11 -10.98
N GLY A 86 1.58 -5.56 -12.23
CA GLY A 86 0.86 -6.80 -12.59
C GLY A 86 -0.37 -6.56 -13.45
N THR A 87 -0.92 -5.34 -13.46
CA THR A 87 -2.19 -5.02 -14.14
C THR A 87 -2.17 -5.34 -15.63
N ASN A 88 -1.01 -5.14 -16.27
CA ASN A 88 -0.84 -5.33 -17.71
C ASN A 88 -0.26 -6.71 -18.07
N ASP A 89 0.11 -7.53 -17.08
CA ASP A 89 0.81 -8.80 -17.29
C ASP A 89 -0.12 -9.94 -17.73
N ASN A 90 -1.42 -9.68 -17.89
CA ASN A 90 -2.45 -10.67 -18.27
C ASN A 90 -2.27 -11.29 -19.67
N ALA A 91 -1.34 -10.77 -20.48
CA ALA A 91 -1.01 -11.31 -21.79
C ALA A 91 0.39 -11.97 -21.79
N ASN A 92 0.50 -13.13 -22.43
CA ASN A 92 1.77 -13.76 -22.81
C ASN A 92 2.73 -14.13 -21.66
N THR A 93 2.24 -14.36 -20.44
CA THR A 93 3.05 -14.91 -19.34
C THR A 93 2.31 -16.07 -18.65
N SER A 94 3.04 -16.81 -17.81
CA SER A 94 2.49 -17.88 -16.96
C SER A 94 2.67 -17.53 -15.50
N ASP A 95 1.83 -18.08 -14.61
CA ASP A 95 1.92 -17.93 -13.16
C ASP A 95 3.34 -18.12 -12.62
N ALA A 96 3.99 -19.22 -13.02
CA ALA A 96 5.34 -19.54 -12.57
C ALA A 96 6.37 -18.53 -13.09
N HIS A 97 6.21 -18.03 -14.31
CA HIS A 97 7.11 -17.04 -14.88
C HIS A 97 6.92 -15.67 -14.21
N PHE A 98 5.67 -15.20 -14.08
CA PHE A 98 5.36 -13.94 -13.40
C PHE A 98 5.89 -13.94 -11.96
N GLN A 99 5.62 -14.99 -11.17
CA GLN A 99 6.12 -15.12 -9.80
C GLN A 99 7.65 -15.08 -9.75
N SER A 100 8.32 -15.79 -10.65
CA SER A 100 9.80 -15.84 -10.72
C SER A 100 10.40 -14.47 -11.03
N VAL A 101 9.81 -13.74 -11.99
CA VAL A 101 10.23 -12.38 -12.34
C VAL A 101 9.99 -11.43 -11.17
N TYR A 102 8.83 -11.49 -10.51
CA TYR A 102 8.55 -10.64 -9.34
C TYR A 102 9.53 -10.93 -8.20
N THR A 103 9.78 -12.20 -7.89
CA THR A 103 10.76 -12.60 -6.86
C THR A 103 12.15 -12.02 -7.16
N SER A 104 12.62 -12.18 -8.39
CA SER A 104 13.92 -11.65 -8.83
C SER A 104 13.95 -10.12 -8.78
N PHE A 105 12.84 -9.47 -9.14
CA PHE A 105 12.72 -8.02 -9.07
C PHE A 105 12.84 -7.50 -7.64
N LEU A 106 12.14 -8.11 -6.68
CA LEU A 106 12.24 -7.75 -5.25
C LEU A 106 13.67 -7.95 -4.73
N GLN A 107 14.34 -9.05 -5.10
CA GLN A 107 15.74 -9.28 -4.74
C GLN A 107 16.67 -8.21 -5.29
N ASN A 108 16.46 -7.77 -6.54
CA ASN A 108 17.24 -6.72 -7.17
C ASN A 108 16.98 -5.35 -6.51
N ILE A 109 15.75 -5.04 -6.12
CA ILE A 109 15.41 -3.83 -5.34
C ILE A 109 16.12 -3.85 -4.00
N ARG A 110 16.08 -4.97 -3.26
CA ARG A 110 16.77 -5.11 -1.97
C ARG A 110 18.28 -4.85 -2.10
N GLN A 111 18.91 -5.30 -3.17
CA GLN A 111 20.33 -5.03 -3.42
C GLN A 111 20.62 -3.53 -3.60
N LYS A 112 19.68 -2.75 -4.17
CA LYS A 112 19.83 -1.31 -4.37
C LYS A 112 19.45 -0.47 -3.15
N TYR A 113 18.50 -0.96 -2.35
CA TYR A 113 18.03 -0.34 -1.12
C TYR A 113 18.09 -1.31 0.07
N PRO A 114 19.28 -1.58 0.63
CA PRO A 114 19.47 -2.62 1.63
C PRO A 114 18.61 -2.45 2.89
N ASN A 115 18.29 -1.21 3.27
CA ASN A 115 17.57 -0.89 4.50
C ASN A 115 16.08 -0.58 4.29
N ALA A 116 15.60 -0.47 3.06
CA ALA A 116 14.25 0.02 2.79
C ALA A 116 13.18 -1.01 3.18
N ALA A 117 12.04 -0.59 3.71
CA ALA A 117 10.86 -1.43 3.71
C ALA A 117 10.34 -1.55 2.26
N ILE A 118 10.16 -2.78 1.77
CA ILE A 118 9.61 -3.02 0.44
C ILE A 118 8.14 -3.39 0.59
N LEU A 119 7.25 -2.47 0.22
CA LEU A 119 5.81 -2.56 0.38
C LEU A 119 5.17 -2.92 -0.96
N VAL A 120 4.82 -4.19 -1.13
CA VAL A 120 4.22 -4.72 -2.34
C VAL A 120 2.72 -4.68 -2.20
N LEU A 121 2.07 -3.76 -2.90
CA LEU A 121 0.62 -3.68 -2.89
C LEU A 121 0.05 -4.87 -3.65
N GLN A 122 -0.99 -5.49 -3.08
CA GLN A 122 -1.94 -6.27 -3.86
C GLN A 122 -2.37 -5.42 -5.06
N ASN A 123 -2.35 -6.03 -6.25
CA ASN A 123 -2.80 -5.36 -7.45
C ASN A 123 -4.21 -4.80 -7.24
N LEU A 124 -4.40 -3.52 -7.56
CA LEU A 124 -5.66 -2.81 -7.25
C LEU A 124 -6.87 -3.33 -8.06
N LEU A 125 -6.63 -4.08 -9.15
CA LEU A 125 -7.67 -4.78 -9.92
C LEU A 125 -7.77 -6.28 -9.58
N GLY A 126 -7.00 -6.76 -8.60
CA GLY A 126 -7.03 -8.14 -8.13
C GLY A 126 -6.23 -9.14 -8.96
N GLU A 127 -5.36 -8.66 -9.86
CA GLU A 127 -4.54 -9.52 -10.72
C GLU A 127 -3.32 -10.10 -10.00
N TRP A 128 -2.96 -11.33 -10.35
CA TRP A 128 -1.74 -12.01 -9.89
C TRP A 128 -1.53 -12.07 -8.35
N ILE A 129 -2.63 -12.08 -7.58
CA ILE A 129 -2.58 -12.09 -6.10
C ILE A 129 -1.72 -13.23 -5.56
N PRO A 130 -1.96 -14.52 -5.90
CA PRO A 130 -1.18 -15.61 -5.33
C PRO A 130 0.31 -15.52 -5.66
N GLN A 131 0.66 -15.12 -6.88
CA GLN A 131 2.03 -15.04 -7.36
C GLN A 131 2.79 -13.88 -6.72
N THR A 132 2.12 -12.74 -6.54
CA THR A 132 2.69 -11.57 -5.85
C THR A 132 2.94 -11.88 -4.38
N GLN A 133 1.98 -12.50 -3.69
CA GLN A 133 2.14 -12.93 -2.30
C GLN A 133 3.25 -13.98 -2.15
N ALA A 134 3.33 -14.95 -3.07
CA ALA A 134 4.37 -15.97 -3.05
C ALA A 134 5.77 -15.39 -3.31
N ALA A 135 5.89 -14.34 -4.14
CA ALA A 135 7.17 -13.65 -4.35
C ALA A 135 7.65 -12.92 -3.08
N VAL A 136 6.74 -12.25 -2.35
CA VAL A 136 7.06 -11.65 -1.04
C VAL A 136 7.47 -12.73 -0.04
N GLN A 137 6.69 -13.80 0.07
CA GLN A 137 6.96 -14.91 0.99
C GLN A 137 8.33 -15.54 0.71
N ALA A 138 8.73 -15.69 -0.56
CA ALA A 138 10.03 -16.24 -0.92
C ALA A 138 11.21 -15.42 -0.39
N LEU A 139 11.10 -14.09 -0.32
CA LEU A 139 12.12 -13.23 0.29
C LEU A 139 12.11 -13.34 1.82
N ASN A 140 10.91 -13.39 2.42
CA ASN A 140 10.79 -13.58 3.87
C ASN A 140 11.37 -14.93 4.32
N ASP A 141 11.09 -16.01 3.59
CA ASP A 141 11.65 -17.36 3.84
C ASP A 141 13.17 -17.40 3.66
N ALA A 142 13.71 -16.55 2.77
CA ALA A 142 15.15 -16.35 2.60
C ALA A 142 15.79 -15.46 3.67
N GLY A 143 15.00 -14.94 4.63
CA GLY A 143 15.48 -14.18 5.79
C GLY A 143 15.33 -12.66 5.68
N ASP A 144 14.77 -12.14 4.59
CA ASP A 144 14.47 -10.71 4.44
C ASP A 144 13.06 -10.42 4.93
N SER A 145 12.92 -10.11 6.23
CA SER A 145 11.64 -9.81 6.86
C SER A 145 11.14 -8.39 6.62
N ASN A 146 11.87 -7.55 5.88
CA ASN A 146 11.51 -6.15 5.63
C ASN A 146 10.87 -5.98 4.22
N VAL A 147 10.12 -6.99 3.80
CA VAL A 147 9.36 -7.06 2.54
C VAL A 147 7.95 -7.50 2.91
N PHE A 148 6.95 -6.72 2.51
CA PHE A 148 5.59 -6.85 3.00
C PHE A 148 4.61 -6.89 1.84
N TYR A 149 3.64 -7.79 1.94
CA TYR A 149 2.47 -7.80 1.07
C TYR A 149 1.38 -6.97 1.74
N ILE A 150 0.87 -5.96 1.03
CA ILE A 150 -0.16 -5.06 1.54
C ILE A 150 -1.48 -5.40 0.85
N ASP A 151 -2.42 -5.96 1.60
CA ASP A 151 -3.77 -6.25 1.09
C ASP A 151 -4.53 -4.95 0.80
N THR A 152 -4.94 -4.79 -0.46
CA THR A 152 -5.68 -3.63 -0.98
C THR A 152 -7.10 -3.99 -1.42
N SER A 153 -7.55 -5.22 -1.18
CA SER A 153 -8.82 -5.79 -1.68
C SER A 153 -10.05 -4.90 -1.46
N ASN A 154 -10.06 -4.11 -0.39
CA ASN A 154 -11.20 -3.27 0.00
C ASN A 154 -10.89 -1.76 -0.06
N TRP A 155 -9.81 -1.36 -0.73
CA TRP A 155 -9.44 0.05 -0.81
C TRP A 155 -10.29 0.82 -1.82
N LEU A 156 -10.72 0.15 -2.90
CA LEU A 156 -11.57 0.70 -3.96
C LEU A 156 -12.78 -0.19 -4.23
N VAL A 157 -13.89 0.41 -4.65
CA VAL A 157 -15.10 -0.30 -5.06
C VAL A 157 -15.17 -0.37 -6.58
N TYR A 158 -15.10 -1.58 -7.14
CA TYR A 158 -15.19 -1.80 -8.59
C TYR A 158 -16.54 -1.32 -9.16
N GLN A 159 -16.53 -0.80 -10.40
CA GLN A 159 -17.71 -0.21 -11.07
C GLN A 159 -18.40 0.91 -10.28
N SER A 160 -17.64 1.67 -9.50
CA SER A 160 -18.12 2.86 -8.80
C SER A 160 -17.42 4.12 -9.31
N SER A 161 -17.72 5.27 -8.70
CA SER A 161 -17.01 6.54 -8.93
C SER A 161 -15.53 6.49 -8.57
N ASP A 162 -15.08 5.43 -7.91
CA ASP A 162 -13.66 5.20 -7.61
C ASP A 162 -12.82 5.03 -8.88
N TYR A 163 -13.44 4.74 -10.03
CA TYR A 163 -12.78 4.55 -11.32
C TYR A 163 -13.33 5.51 -12.38
N ASN A 164 -12.46 5.95 -13.29
CA ASN A 164 -12.84 6.76 -14.45
C ASN A 164 -13.34 5.89 -15.63
N ASP A 165 -12.75 4.72 -15.82
CA ASP A 165 -12.98 3.84 -16.98
C ASP A 165 -13.10 2.35 -16.61
N GLY A 166 -13.26 2.06 -15.31
CA GLY A 166 -13.33 0.70 -14.78
C GLY A 166 -11.97 0.05 -14.52
N ALA A 167 -10.84 0.67 -14.88
CA ALA A 167 -9.50 0.15 -14.58
C ALA A 167 -8.63 1.20 -13.86
N HIS A 168 -8.68 2.45 -14.31
CA HIS A 168 -7.91 3.54 -13.73
C HIS A 168 -8.73 4.26 -12.66
N PRO A 169 -8.21 4.39 -11.42
CA PRO A 169 -8.89 5.14 -10.38
C PRO A 169 -9.15 6.59 -10.80
N SER A 170 -10.24 7.17 -10.32
CA SER A 170 -10.48 8.61 -10.40
C SER A 170 -9.67 9.36 -9.36
N ASP A 171 -9.62 10.70 -9.43
CA ASP A 171 -9.03 11.53 -8.37
C ASP A 171 -9.54 11.12 -6.96
N SER A 172 -10.83 10.78 -6.85
CA SER A 172 -11.43 10.32 -5.59
C SER A 172 -10.99 8.91 -5.19
N GLY A 173 -10.80 8.01 -6.16
CA GLY A 173 -10.21 6.69 -5.93
C GLY A 173 -8.74 6.79 -5.51
N HIS A 174 -7.95 7.64 -6.15
CA HIS A 174 -6.58 7.92 -5.75
C HIS A 174 -6.48 8.50 -4.34
N ALA A 175 -7.38 9.41 -3.96
CA ALA A 175 -7.47 9.92 -2.59
C ALA A 175 -7.81 8.80 -1.58
N LYS A 176 -8.70 7.86 -1.92
CA LYS A 176 -9.00 6.69 -1.07
C LYS A 176 -7.79 5.77 -0.89
N ILE A 177 -7.08 5.46 -1.98
CA ILE A 177 -5.84 4.68 -1.90
C ILE A 177 -4.84 5.37 -0.98
N ALA A 178 -4.62 6.68 -1.17
CA ALA A 178 -3.70 7.45 -0.34
C ALA A 178 -4.10 7.43 1.15
N GLN A 179 -5.39 7.60 1.45
CA GLN A 179 -5.92 7.54 2.82
C GLN A 179 -5.61 6.21 3.52
N GLN A 180 -5.69 5.09 2.78
CA GLN A 180 -5.36 3.76 3.32
C GLN A 180 -3.85 3.50 3.36
N LEU A 181 -3.11 4.04 2.38
CA LEU A 181 -1.67 3.81 2.25
C LEU A 181 -0.86 4.59 3.29
N VAL A 182 -1.23 5.83 3.59
CA VAL A 182 -0.49 6.71 4.53
C VAL A 182 -0.21 6.06 5.90
N PRO A 183 -1.18 5.45 6.61
CA PRO A 183 -0.87 4.77 7.86
C PRO A 183 0.06 3.57 7.69
N VAL A 184 0.01 2.86 6.54
CA VAL A 184 0.93 1.77 6.22
C VAL A 184 2.35 2.29 6.06
N LEU A 185 2.55 3.36 5.28
CA LEU A 185 3.87 3.98 5.11
C LEU A 185 4.39 4.52 6.45
N ASN A 186 3.57 5.28 7.17
CA ASN A 186 3.99 5.87 8.44
C ASN A 186 4.51 4.83 9.46
N ALA A 187 3.96 3.60 9.44
CA ALA A 187 4.43 2.52 10.31
C ALA A 187 5.85 2.05 9.98
N HIS A 188 6.33 2.22 8.75
CA HIS A 188 7.63 1.74 8.28
C HIS A 188 8.68 2.86 8.16
N LEU A 189 8.28 4.12 8.34
CA LEU A 189 9.21 5.25 8.29
C LEU A 189 10.24 5.17 9.42
N PRO A 190 11.51 5.53 9.15
CA PRO A 190 12.54 5.57 10.19
C PRO A 190 12.13 6.50 11.33
N GLY A 191 12.05 5.97 12.56
CA GLY A 191 11.65 6.75 13.75
C GLY A 191 10.16 6.71 14.09
N SER A 192 9.36 5.90 13.38
CA SER A 192 7.94 5.62 13.69
C SER A 192 7.72 4.77 14.96
N GLY A 193 8.79 4.21 15.53
CA GLY A 193 8.73 3.51 16.81
C GLY A 193 8.45 4.48 17.96
N THR A 194 7.50 4.13 18.82
CA THR A 194 7.32 4.74 20.14
C THR A 194 8.69 5.06 20.76
N PRO A 195 8.96 6.31 21.18
CA PRO A 195 10.22 6.60 21.85
C PRO A 195 10.26 5.76 23.12
N THR A 196 11.09 4.71 23.13
CA THR A 196 11.45 4.02 24.38
C THR A 196 12.01 5.10 25.30
N PRO A 197 11.42 5.36 26.48
CA PRO A 197 11.95 6.35 27.40
C PRO A 197 13.34 5.88 27.79
N THR A 198 14.36 6.54 27.26
CA THR A 198 15.74 6.24 27.60
C THR A 198 15.96 6.77 29.01
N SER A 199 15.91 5.87 29.98
CA SER A 199 16.27 6.14 31.37
C SER A 199 17.79 6.25 31.50
N THR A 200 18.37 7.34 31.02
CA THR A 200 19.76 7.69 31.32
C THR A 200 19.88 9.18 31.59
N PRO A 201 19.90 9.62 32.87
CA PRO A 201 20.22 11.00 33.18
C PRO A 201 21.72 11.22 32.95
N THR A 202 22.07 11.88 31.85
CA THR A 202 23.44 12.42 31.70
C THR A 202 23.47 13.80 32.34
N ALA A 203 23.98 13.87 33.55
CA ALA A 203 24.34 15.13 34.19
C ALA A 203 25.72 15.58 33.67
N THR A 204 25.80 16.76 33.07
CA THR A 204 26.85 17.77 33.32
C THR A 204 26.38 19.10 32.71
N PRO A 205 26.17 20.18 33.50
CA PRO A 205 25.80 21.48 32.98
C PRO A 205 27.06 22.24 32.52
N THR A 206 27.09 22.66 31.26
CA THR A 206 28.03 23.70 30.81
C THR A 206 27.34 25.05 30.95
N SER A 207 27.95 25.93 31.75
CA SER A 207 27.47 27.28 32.02
C SER A 207 27.88 28.23 30.89
N THR A 208 26.93 28.62 30.05
CA THR A 208 27.01 29.87 29.29
C THR A 208 25.59 30.40 29.08
N PRO A 209 25.26 31.62 29.55
CA PRO A 209 23.91 32.16 29.42
C PRO A 209 23.76 32.82 28.05
N THR A 210 22.86 32.30 27.22
CA THR A 210 22.40 33.00 26.01
C THR A 210 20.87 32.92 25.96
N SER A 211 20.27 34.04 25.59
CA SER A 211 18.89 34.46 25.79
C SER A 211 17.79 33.50 25.31
N THR A 212 16.86 33.22 26.22
CA THR A 212 15.41 32.99 26.09
C THR A 212 14.87 32.39 24.79
N PRO A 213 14.47 31.10 24.78
CA PRO A 213 13.43 30.60 23.90
C PRO A 213 12.07 30.69 24.59
N THR A 214 11.10 31.25 23.88
CA THR A 214 9.68 31.28 24.22
C THR A 214 9.12 29.85 24.27
N SER A 215 8.47 29.48 25.37
CA SER A 215 7.77 28.20 25.52
C SER A 215 6.49 28.18 24.69
N THR A 216 6.53 27.51 23.53
CA THR A 216 5.30 27.05 22.85
C THR A 216 4.91 25.71 23.48
N PRO A 217 3.66 25.52 23.97
CA PRO A 217 3.25 24.26 24.57
C PRO A 217 3.23 23.14 23.52
N THR A 218 4.04 22.11 23.75
CA THR A 218 4.02 20.84 23.02
C THR A 218 2.67 20.14 23.25
N ALA A 219 1.96 19.84 22.16
CA ALA A 219 0.74 19.05 22.21
C ALA A 219 1.02 17.67 22.83
N THR A 220 0.19 17.28 23.77
CA THR A 220 0.15 15.94 24.38
C THR A 220 -0.02 14.89 23.27
N PRO A 221 0.73 13.77 23.28
CA PRO A 221 0.51 12.70 22.30
C PRO A 221 -0.89 12.11 22.50
N THR A 222 -1.76 12.32 21.52
CA THR A 222 -3.05 11.66 21.43
C THR A 222 -2.81 10.18 21.17
N SER A 223 -3.37 9.31 22.01
CA SER A 223 -3.30 7.85 21.86
C SER A 223 -3.87 7.43 20.51
N THR A 224 -3.15 6.56 19.79
CA THR A 224 -3.66 5.89 18.58
C THR A 224 -4.97 5.17 18.94
N PRO A 225 -6.09 5.44 18.23
CA PRO A 225 -7.37 4.83 18.56
C PRO A 225 -7.29 3.33 18.32
N VAL A 226 -7.60 2.55 19.36
CA VAL A 226 -7.76 1.10 19.25
C VAL A 226 -9.13 0.83 18.65
N VAL A 227 -9.16 0.11 17.53
CA VAL A 227 -10.42 -0.32 16.91
C VAL A 227 -10.90 -1.60 17.61
N THR A 228 -12.07 -1.53 18.21
CA THR A 228 -12.76 -2.67 18.82
C THR A 228 -13.85 -3.18 17.87
N TRP A 229 -13.98 -4.51 17.76
CA TRP A 229 -14.97 -5.16 16.92
C TRP A 229 -16.07 -5.75 17.80
N THR A 230 -17.32 -5.36 17.54
CA THR A 230 -18.48 -5.85 18.28
C THR A 230 -19.43 -6.57 17.36
N LYS A 231 -19.73 -7.83 17.68
CA LYS A 231 -20.70 -8.63 16.94
C LYS A 231 -22.07 -7.97 16.87
N CYS A 232 -22.64 -7.91 15.67
CA CYS A 232 -23.94 -7.31 15.40
C CYS A 232 -24.94 -8.23 14.71
N ALA A 233 -24.49 -9.27 13.98
CA ALA A 233 -25.38 -10.23 13.33
C ALA A 233 -24.67 -11.57 13.06
N ASP A 234 -25.44 -12.66 13.00
CA ASP A 234 -25.01 -13.94 12.44
C ASP A 234 -25.24 -13.97 10.91
N GLU A 235 -24.60 -14.91 10.20
CA GLU A 235 -24.79 -15.13 8.76
C GLU A 235 -26.28 -15.30 8.40
N GLY A 236 -26.74 -14.48 7.45
CA GLY A 236 -28.13 -14.36 7.02
C GLY A 236 -28.92 -13.25 7.74
N GLY A 237 -28.37 -12.63 8.78
CA GLY A 237 -28.99 -11.51 9.50
C GLY A 237 -28.70 -10.13 8.90
N THR A 238 -29.14 -9.07 9.59
CA THR A 238 -28.85 -7.67 9.23
C THR A 238 -28.15 -7.00 10.41
N CYS A 239 -26.94 -6.49 10.18
CA CYS A 239 -26.16 -5.73 11.16
C CYS A 239 -26.62 -4.27 11.15
N THR A 240 -27.12 -3.74 12.27
CA THR A 240 -27.64 -2.36 12.38
C THR A 240 -26.82 -1.55 13.37
N PHE A 241 -26.48 -0.31 13.01
CA PHE A 241 -25.66 0.60 13.82
C PHE A 241 -25.92 2.07 13.42
N GLY A 242 -25.58 3.02 14.28
CA GLY A 242 -25.81 4.44 13.99
C GLY A 242 -24.68 5.04 13.14
N GLY A 243 -25.00 5.82 12.11
CA GLY A 243 -23.98 6.50 11.31
C GLY A 243 -23.20 5.55 10.38
N MET A 244 -22.00 5.96 9.99
CA MET A 244 -21.14 5.28 9.03
C MET A 244 -20.10 4.45 9.78
N HIS A 245 -20.14 3.12 9.61
CA HIS A 245 -19.16 2.22 10.24
C HIS A 245 -18.60 1.21 9.24
N GLN A 246 -17.39 0.73 9.52
CA GLN A 246 -16.85 -0.48 8.91
C GLN A 246 -17.46 -1.71 9.60
N VAL A 247 -17.82 -2.70 8.81
CA VAL A 247 -18.35 -4.00 9.24
C VAL A 247 -17.47 -5.07 8.63
N ARG A 248 -17.14 -6.10 9.41
CA ARG A 248 -16.45 -7.30 8.91
C ARG A 248 -17.40 -8.47 8.96
N TYR A 249 -17.33 -9.37 7.99
CA TYR A 249 -18.11 -10.60 7.87
C TYR A 249 -17.15 -11.77 7.72
N GLY A 250 -17.23 -12.78 8.57
CA GLY A 250 -16.27 -13.89 8.52
C GLY A 250 -16.26 -14.76 9.77
N ALA A 251 -15.26 -15.64 9.86
CA ALA A 251 -15.06 -16.56 10.97
C ALA A 251 -13.58 -16.96 11.08
N ASN A 252 -13.17 -17.43 12.28
CA ASN A 252 -11.85 -18.00 12.53
C ASN A 252 -10.66 -17.10 12.13
N GLY A 253 -10.81 -15.78 12.26
CA GLY A 253 -9.76 -14.82 11.90
C GLY A 253 -9.76 -14.37 10.44
N THR A 254 -10.59 -14.97 9.59
CA THR A 254 -10.71 -14.60 8.17
C THR A 254 -12.01 -13.85 7.95
N TYR A 255 -11.92 -12.61 7.48
CA TYR A 255 -13.07 -11.72 7.31
C TYR A 255 -12.97 -10.93 6.01
N ASN A 256 -14.12 -10.70 5.37
CA ASN A 256 -14.31 -9.69 4.34
C ASN A 256 -14.91 -8.44 5.00
N TYR A 257 -14.60 -7.25 4.48
CA TYR A 257 -14.97 -5.99 5.11
C TYR A 257 -15.83 -5.15 4.16
N GLN A 258 -16.80 -4.43 4.70
CA GLN A 258 -17.60 -3.44 3.98
C GLN A 258 -17.81 -2.22 4.87
N THR A 259 -18.07 -1.08 4.26
CA THR A 259 -18.47 0.14 4.97
C THR A 259 -19.92 0.45 4.62
N ALA A 260 -20.78 0.61 5.63
CA ALA A 260 -22.21 0.84 5.42
C ALA A 260 -22.77 1.83 6.43
N THR A 261 -23.84 2.54 6.05
CA THR A 261 -24.48 3.56 6.90
C THR A 261 -25.79 3.00 7.42
N GLY A 262 -26.00 3.01 8.74
CA GLY A 262 -27.25 2.58 9.34
C GLY A 262 -27.39 1.05 9.46
N SER A 263 -27.17 0.32 8.37
CA SER A 263 -27.26 -1.15 8.39
C SER A 263 -26.56 -1.80 7.20
N ILE A 264 -26.24 -3.09 7.32
CA ILE A 264 -25.75 -3.94 6.23
C ILE A 264 -26.24 -5.38 6.39
N ASP A 265 -26.54 -6.05 5.27
CA ASP A 265 -26.93 -7.45 5.28
C ASP A 265 -25.72 -8.36 5.49
N CYS A 266 -25.77 -9.21 6.51
CA CYS A 266 -24.68 -10.07 6.93
C CYS A 266 -24.67 -11.38 6.14
N ASN A 267 -24.30 -11.35 4.86
CA ASN A 267 -24.36 -12.53 4.00
C ASN A 267 -23.30 -12.55 2.88
N ASN A 268 -23.16 -13.72 2.25
CA ASN A 268 -22.23 -13.95 1.13
C ASN A 268 -22.50 -13.05 -0.08
N ALA A 269 -23.74 -12.60 -0.31
CA ALA A 269 -24.06 -11.73 -1.44
C ALA A 269 -23.51 -10.31 -1.23
N THR A 270 -23.42 -9.86 0.02
CA THR A 270 -23.00 -8.51 0.38
C THR A 270 -21.48 -8.40 0.57
N PHE A 271 -20.87 -9.46 1.12
CA PHE A 271 -19.45 -9.46 1.49
C PHE A 271 -18.59 -10.43 0.66
N GLY A 272 -19.17 -11.32 -0.15
CA GLY A 272 -18.48 -12.53 -0.62
C GLY A 272 -18.37 -13.60 0.49
N ASP A 273 -17.85 -14.79 0.16
CA ASP A 273 -17.64 -15.87 1.14
C ASP A 273 -16.15 -15.96 1.54
N PRO A 274 -15.71 -15.37 2.65
CA PRO A 274 -14.31 -15.42 3.10
C PRO A 274 -13.87 -16.81 3.55
N THR A 275 -14.82 -17.66 3.96
CA THR A 275 -14.54 -19.00 4.50
C THR A 275 -15.65 -19.98 4.08
N PRO A 276 -15.58 -20.52 2.85
CA PRO A 276 -16.60 -21.44 2.33
C PRO A 276 -16.81 -22.66 3.22
N GLY A 277 -18.08 -22.98 3.49
CA GLY A 277 -18.47 -24.10 4.34
C GLY A 277 -18.36 -23.85 5.85
N VAL A 278 -17.97 -22.64 6.27
CA VAL A 278 -17.93 -22.19 7.66
C VAL A 278 -19.02 -21.15 7.90
N PHE A 279 -19.74 -21.28 9.02
CA PHE A 279 -20.72 -20.29 9.46
C PHE A 279 -20.02 -19.01 9.90
N LYS A 280 -20.51 -17.86 9.43
CA LYS A 280 -19.88 -16.55 9.62
C LYS A 280 -20.73 -15.63 10.49
N GLU A 281 -20.12 -14.55 10.94
CA GLU A 281 -20.78 -13.48 11.68
C GLU A 281 -20.30 -12.12 11.21
N CYS A 282 -21.09 -11.08 11.50
CA CYS A 282 -20.73 -9.70 11.29
C CYS A 282 -20.36 -9.01 12.60
N ASP A 283 -19.27 -8.24 12.59
CA ASP A 283 -18.90 -7.31 13.64
C ASP A 283 -18.78 -5.89 13.10
N VAL A 284 -19.20 -4.90 13.88
CA VAL A 284 -19.04 -3.48 13.57
C VAL A 284 -17.82 -2.91 14.31
N ALA A 285 -17.02 -2.10 13.61
CA ALA A 285 -15.88 -1.39 14.18
C ALA A 285 -16.36 -0.21 15.03
N SER A 286 -15.83 -0.09 16.25
CA SER A 286 -15.91 1.09 17.10
C SER A 286 -14.50 1.57 17.42
N SER A 287 -14.31 2.89 17.45
CA SER A 287 -13.07 3.52 17.93
C SER A 287 -13.32 4.09 19.32
N ASP A 288 -12.52 3.70 20.30
CA ASP A 288 -12.52 4.38 21.59
C ASP A 288 -11.93 5.78 21.39
N THR A 289 -12.76 6.81 21.62
CA THR A 289 -12.38 8.24 21.55
C THR A 289 -11.58 8.69 22.75
#